data_AF-A0A7C4VZ80-F1
#
_entry.id   AF-A0A7C4VZ80-F1
#
_cell.length_a   1.000
_cell.length_b   1.000
_cell.length_c   1.000
_cell.angle_alpha   90.00
_cell.angle_beta   90.00
_cell.angle_gamma   90.00
#
_symmetry.space_group_name_H-M   'P 1'
#
loop_
_entity.id
_entity.type
_entity.pdbx_description
1 polymer ?
#
loop_
_entity_poly.entity_id
_entity_poly.type
_entity_poly.pdbx_seq_one_letter_code
_entity_poly.pdbx_strand_id
1 'polypeptide(L)' 'MSILSSPERSEGRTQRRLPVELVFSQEMPDKDAAFQAERQLKGWSRAKKEGLIAGNWDLVKWLAKKPKFRGER' A
#
# COMPACT_ATOMS: atom_id res chain seq x y z
N MET A 1 31.16 -30.69 13.78
CA MET A 1 31.17 -30.07 12.44
C MET A 1 29.81 -30.36 11.82
N SER A 2 28.83 -29.47 12.00
CA SER A 2 27.50 -29.60 11.40
C SER A 2 27.06 -28.21 10.95
N ILE A 3 27.25 -28.00 9.66
CA ILE A 3 26.88 -26.82 8.93
C ILE A 3 25.38 -26.96 8.67
N LEU A 4 24.54 -26.46 9.57
CA LEU A 4 23.15 -26.16 9.24
C LEU A 4 23.06 -24.67 8.96
N SER A 5 23.39 -24.36 7.71
CA SER A 5 22.87 -23.19 7.02
C SER A 5 21.34 -23.21 7.15
N SER A 6 20.77 -22.20 7.79
CA SER A 6 19.32 -21.98 7.86
C SER A 6 19.03 -20.51 8.14
N PRO A 7 17.93 -20.02 7.57
CA PRO A 7 17.99 -19.16 6.39
C PRO A 7 18.25 -17.71 6.79
N GLU A 8 18.90 -16.96 5.91
CA GLU A 8 18.79 -15.50 5.87
C GLU A 8 17.30 -15.15 5.82
N ARG A 9 16.69 -14.96 7.00
CA ARG A 9 15.36 -14.37 7.13
C ARG A 9 15.49 -12.96 6.59
N SER A 10 14.93 -12.73 5.42
CA SER A 10 14.75 -11.38 4.90
C SER A 10 13.99 -10.58 5.96
N GLU A 11 14.59 -9.53 6.51
CA GLU A 11 13.92 -8.72 7.52
C GLU A 11 12.66 -8.09 6.91
N GLY A 12 11.48 -8.60 7.29
CA GLY A 12 10.22 -8.14 6.75
C GLY A 12 9.93 -6.72 7.23
N ARG A 13 9.46 -5.83 6.35
CA ARG A 13 9.16 -4.43 6.70
C ARG A 13 8.18 -4.28 7.87
N THR A 14 7.33 -5.29 8.10
CA THR A 14 6.36 -5.37 9.19
C THR A 14 6.90 -6.02 10.47
N GLN A 15 8.08 -6.63 10.45
CA GLN A 15 8.64 -7.39 11.58
C GLN A 15 8.83 -6.55 12.86
N ARG A 16 9.06 -5.24 12.72
CA ARG A 16 9.23 -4.30 13.85
C ARG A 16 7.93 -3.65 14.34
N ARG A 17 6.78 -3.91 13.68
CA ARG A 17 5.50 -3.21 13.93
C ARG A 17 4.34 -4.18 14.10
N LEU A 18 4.62 -5.39 14.60
CA LEU A 18 3.60 -6.37 14.96
C LEU A 18 2.92 -5.95 16.28
N PRO A 19 1.62 -6.23 16.46
CA PRO A 19 0.70 -6.90 15.53
C PRO A 19 0.21 -5.99 14.40
N VAL A 20 -0.08 -6.58 13.24
CA VAL A 20 -0.65 -5.88 12.08
C VAL A 20 -2.01 -6.47 11.73
N GLU A 21 -2.97 -5.62 11.36
CA GLU A 21 -4.30 -6.03 10.92
C GLU A 21 -4.46 -5.85 9.41
N LEU A 22 -5.09 -6.83 8.76
CA LEU A 22 -5.45 -6.74 7.35
C LEU A 22 -6.73 -5.91 7.20
N VAL A 23 -6.58 -4.65 6.82
CA VAL A 23 -7.71 -3.71 6.67
C VAL A 23 -8.28 -3.65 5.25
N PHE A 24 -7.58 -4.18 4.24
CA PHE A 24 -8.02 -4.16 2.85
C PHE A 24 -7.41 -5.30 2.04
N SER A 25 -8.27 -5.95 1.24
CA SER A 25 -7.90 -6.94 0.24
C SER A 25 -8.85 -6.80 -0.94
N GLN A 26 -8.35 -7.01 -2.16
CA GLN A 26 -9.15 -6.95 -3.38
C GLN A 26 -8.68 -8.01 -4.36
N GLU A 27 -9.63 -8.76 -4.92
CA GLU A 27 -9.36 -9.69 -6.01
C GLU A 27 -9.22 -8.94 -7.33
N MET A 28 -8.24 -9.36 -8.12
CA MET A 28 -7.97 -8.82 -9.45
C MET A 28 -8.05 -9.96 -10.46
N PRO A 29 -8.57 -9.70 -11.67
CA PRO A 29 -8.75 -10.76 -12.67
C PRO A 29 -7.41 -11.30 -13.18
N ASP A 30 -6.38 -10.46 -13.24
CA ASP A 30 -5.09 -10.78 -13.83
C ASP A 30 -3.93 -10.26 -12.98
N LYS A 31 -2.77 -10.91 -13.12
CA LYS A 31 -1.52 -10.51 -12.48
C LYS A 31 -1.10 -9.09 -12.86
N ASP A 32 -1.26 -8.72 -14.14
CA ASP A 32 -0.89 -7.38 -14.61
C ASP A 32 -1.78 -6.30 -14.00
N ALA A 33 -3.08 -6.56 -13.86
CA ALA A 33 -4.00 -5.65 -13.18
C ALA A 33 -3.59 -5.43 -11.72
N ALA A 34 -3.21 -6.50 -11.01
CA ALA A 34 -2.70 -6.41 -9.64
C ALA A 34 -1.39 -5.61 -9.56
N PHE A 35 -0.45 -5.83 -10.50
CA PHE A 35 0.82 -5.11 -10.55
C PHE A 35 0.64 -3.60 -10.79
N GLN A 36 -0.26 -3.22 -11.71
CA GLN A 36 -0.57 -1.81 -11.97
C GLN A 36 -1.24 -1.15 -10.76
N ALA A 37 -2.19 -1.84 -10.13
CA ALA A 37 -2.83 -1.35 -8.90
C ALA A 37 -1.80 -1.16 -7.78
N GLU A 38 -0.91 -2.14 -7.54
CA GLU A 38 0.14 -2.05 -6.53
C GLU A 38 1.06 -0.84 -6.77
N ARG A 39 1.50 -0.65 -8.02
CA ARG A 39 2.34 0.51 -8.40
C ARG A 39 1.64 1.83 -8.14
N GLN A 40 0.36 1.94 -8.48
CA GLN A 40 -0.40 3.17 -8.21
C GLN A 40 -0.55 3.41 -6.70
N LEU A 41 -0.95 2.38 -5.94
CA LEU A 41 -1.19 2.48 -4.50
C LEU A 41 0.08 2.80 -3.72
N LYS A 42 1.25 2.32 -4.14
CA LYS A 42 2.54 2.65 -3.48
C LYS A 42 2.76 4.16 -3.37
N GLY A 43 2.41 4.94 -4.40
CA GLY A 43 2.55 6.39 -4.41
C GLY A 43 1.41 7.19 -3.77
N TRP A 44 0.34 6.53 -3.32
CA TRP A 44 -0.80 7.23 -2.74
C TRP A 44 -0.53 7.74 -1.33
N SER A 45 -1.06 8.93 -1.03
CA SER A 45 -1.09 9.47 0.32
C SER A 45 -1.93 8.57 1.25
N ARG A 46 -1.68 8.68 2.56
CA ARG A 46 -2.42 7.95 3.58
C ARG A 46 -3.94 8.16 3.47
N ALA A 47 -4.38 9.40 3.31
CA ALA A 47 -5.80 9.75 3.17
C ALA A 47 -6.47 9.07 1.96
N LYS A 48 -5.75 8.91 0.85
CA LYS A 48 -6.30 8.25 -0.35
C LYS A 48 -6.43 6.74 -0.16
N LYS A 49 -5.51 6.13 0.59
CA LYS A 49 -5.60 4.72 1.00
C LYS A 49 -6.74 4.49 1.99
N GLU A 50 -6.93 5.40 2.96
CA GLU A 50 -8.07 5.34 3.89
C GLU A 50 -9.41 5.46 3.15
N GLY A 51 -9.50 6.35 2.16
CA GLY A 51 -10.68 6.43 1.28
C GLY A 51 -10.95 5.13 0.51
N LEU A 52 -9.89 4.46 0.04
CA LEU A 52 -10.02 3.14 -0.61
C LEU A 52 -10.49 2.07 0.37
N ILE A 53 -9.89 1.99 1.56
CA ILE A 53 -10.27 1.03 2.62
C ILE A 53 -11.75 1.21 3.00
N ALA A 54 -12.23 2.46 3.09
CA ALA A 54 -13.62 2.76 3.42
C ALA A 54 -14.61 2.58 2.25
N GLY A 55 -14.15 2.19 1.05
CA GLY A 55 -14.99 2.10 -0.14
C GLY A 55 -15.49 3.45 -0.69
N ASN A 56 -14.96 4.57 -0.18
CA ASN A 56 -15.37 5.92 -0.56
C ASN A 56 -14.61 6.39 -1.80
N TRP A 57 -15.07 5.93 -2.96
CA TRP A 57 -14.47 6.27 -4.26
C TRP A 57 -14.55 7.76 -4.59
N ASP A 58 -15.55 8.48 -4.09
CA ASP A 58 -15.69 9.92 -4.31
C ASP A 58 -14.57 10.69 -3.60
N LEU A 59 -14.25 10.31 -2.36
CA LEU A 59 -13.11 10.85 -1.62
C LEU A 59 -11.79 10.53 -2.32
N VAL A 60 -11.63 9.30 -2.82
CA VAL A 60 -10.43 8.89 -3.57
C VAL A 60 -10.26 9.74 -4.84
N LYS A 61 -11.34 9.98 -5.59
CA LYS A 61 -11.34 10.84 -6.78
C LYS A 61 -11.05 12.29 -6.43
N TRP A 62 -11.61 12.80 -5.34
CA TRP A 62 -11.36 14.16 -4.88
C TRP A 62 -9.89 14.36 -4.49
N LEU A 63 -9.32 13.43 -3.71
CA LEU A 63 -7.90 13.45 -3.31
C LEU A 63 -6.92 13.19 -4.47
N ALA A 64 -7.38 12.61 -5.58
CA ALA A 64 -6.57 12.45 -6.78
C ALA A 64 -6.36 13.78 -7.54
N LYS A 65 -7.23 14.77 -7.30
CA LYS A 65 -7.06 16.11 -7.89
C LYS A 65 -5.87 16.77 -7.19
N LYS A 66 -4.90 17.25 -7.97
CA LYS A 66 -3.79 18.05 -7.43
C LYS A 66 -4.38 19.23 -6.66
N PRO A 67 -3.97 19.51 -5.41
CA PRO A 67 -4.32 20.77 -4.78
C PRO A 67 -3.75 21.87 -5.68
N LYS A 68 -4.62 22.73 -6.23
CA LYS A 68 -4.24 23.88 -7.07
C LYS A 68 -3.40 24.91 -6.31
N PHE A 69 -3.18 24.71 -5.03
CA PHE A 69 -2.44 25.62 -4.17
C PHE A 69 -1.56 24.80 -3.22
N ARG A 70 -0.28 24.65 -3.59
CA ARG A 70 0.76 24.26 -2.64
C ARG A 70 1.99 25.12 -2.90
N GLY A 71 1.89 26.36 -2.43
CA GLY A 71 3.04 27.23 -2.18
C GLY A 71 3.10 28.48 -3.05
N GLU A 72 2.39 29.53 -2.66
CA GLU A 72 3.08 30.81 -2.47
C GLU A 72 3.67 30.76 -1.06
N ARG A 73 4.99 30.60 -0.97
CA ARG A 73 5.82 30.94 0.19
C ARG A 73 7.21 31.29 -0.31
#